data_AF-A0AAJ1X6Z5-F1
#
_entry.id   AF-A0AAJ1X6Z5-F1
#
_cell.length_a   1.000
_cell.length_b   1.000
_cell.length_c   1.000
_cell.angle_alpha   90.00
_cell.angle_beta   90.00
_cell.angle_gamma   90.00
#
_symmetry.space_group_name_H-M   'P 1'
#
loop_
_entity.id
_entity.type
_entity.pdbx_description
1 polymer ?
#
loop_
_entity_poly.entity_id
_entity_poly.type
_entity_poly.pdbx_seq_one_letter_code
_entity_poly.pdbx_strand_id
1 'polypeptide(L)' 'MIAWVAALLGVIFGIIQARRKGGKALDLAQYGAVYGIFFAVIGVIVQIVIIRFGFM' A
#
# COMPACT_ATOMS: atom_id res chain seq x y z
N MET A 1 10.76 3.87 -7.46
CA MET A 1 9.84 4.87 -6.88
C MET A 1 8.40 4.38 -6.80
N ILE A 2 7.97 3.48 -7.71
CA ILE A 2 6.60 2.94 -7.77
C ILE A 2 6.17 2.27 -6.46
N ALA A 3 7.03 1.44 -5.86
CA ALA A 3 6.71 0.76 -4.59
C ALA A 3 6.37 1.72 -3.45
N TRP A 4 7.07 2.87 -3.34
CA TRP A 4 6.81 3.87 -2.31
C TRP A 4 5.47 4.59 -2.52
N VAL A 5 5.15 4.93 -3.77
CA VAL A 5 3.85 5.53 -4.11
C VAL A 5 2.72 4.55 -3.83
N ALA A 6 2.87 3.29 -4.23
CA ALA A 6 1.89 2.24 -3.95
C ALA A 6 1.70 2.06 -2.45
N ALA A 7 2.79 1.97 -1.67
CA ALA A 7 2.73 1.85 -0.22
C ALA A 7 1.94 2.99 0.43
N LEU A 8 2.17 4.24 0.01
CA LEU A 8 1.46 5.41 0.54
C LEU A 8 -0.05 5.33 0.25
N LEU A 9 -0.43 4.93 -0.98
CA LEU A 9 -1.83 4.70 -1.35
C LEU A 9 -2.46 3.59 -0.51
N GLY A 10 -1.71 2.51 -0.26
CA GLY A 10 -2.12 1.42 0.61
C GLY A 10 -2.38 1.90 2.04
N VAL A 11 -1.46 2.67 2.63
CA VAL A 11 -1.62 3.22 3.99
C VAL A 11 -2.88 4.08 4.08
N ILE A 12 -3.08 5.00 3.13
CA ILE A 12 -4.25 5.89 3.10
C ILE A 12 -5.54 5.05 2.99
N PHE A 13 -5.58 4.08 2.08
CA PHE A 13 -6.74 3.20 1.89
C PHE A 13 -7.05 2.37 3.14
N GLY A 14 -6.02 1.82 3.79
CA GLY A 14 -6.16 1.07 5.04
C GLY A 14 -6.73 1.92 6.17
N ILE A 15 -6.20 3.13 6.35
CA ILE A 15 -6.70 4.09 7.35
C ILE A 15 -8.16 4.46 7.09
N ILE A 16 -8.53 4.74 5.82
CA ILE A 16 -9.91 5.05 5.45
C ILE A 16 -10.83 3.86 5.78
N GLN A 17 -10.44 2.63 5.44
CA GLN A 17 -11.22 1.44 5.76
C GLN A 17 -11.39 1.23 7.27
N ALA A 18 -10.34 1.42 8.06
CA ALA A 18 -10.43 1.32 9.52
C ALA A 18 -11.37 2.39 10.10
N ARG A 19 -11.28 3.64 9.62
CA ARG A 19 -12.19 4.72 10.03
C ARG A 19 -13.64 4.41 9.69
N ARG A 20 -13.91 3.88 8.49
CA ARG A 20 -15.28 3.49 8.07
C ARG A 20 -15.88 2.39 8.94
N LYS A 21 -15.04 1.57 9.57
CA LYS A 21 -15.46 0.52 10.52
C LYS A 21 -15.49 1.00 11.98
N GLY A 22 -15.26 2.28 12.26
CA GLY A 22 -15.24 2.82 13.63
C GLY A 22 -14.01 2.41 14.44
N GLY A 23 -12.91 2.02 13.80
CA GLY A 23 -11.68 1.60 14.47
C GLY A 23 -11.01 2.71 15.28
N LYS A 24 -10.32 2.33 16.35
CA LYS A 24 -9.51 3.22 17.20
C LYS A 24 -8.15 3.50 16.57
N ALA A 25 -7.34 4.36 17.20
CA ALA A 25 -6.02 4.74 16.70
C ALA A 25 -5.11 3.54 16.36
N LEU A 26 -5.14 2.49 17.19
CA LEU A 26 -4.39 1.25 16.93
C LEU A 26 -4.91 0.49 15.71
N ASP A 27 -6.23 0.46 15.49
CA ASP A 27 -6.81 -0.17 14.30
C ASP A 27 -6.44 0.59 13.03
N LEU A 28 -6.44 1.93 13.09
CA LEU A 28 -6.00 2.77 11.98
C LEU A 28 -4.52 2.50 11.64
N ALA A 29 -3.66 2.40 12.65
CA ALA A 29 -2.25 2.09 12.46
C ALA A 29 -2.05 0.68 11.87
N GLN A 30 -2.77 -0.32 12.40
CA GLN A 30 -2.66 -1.71 11.94
C GLN A 30 -3.19 -1.89 10.51
N TYR A 31 -4.37 -1.35 10.19
CA TYR A 31 -4.90 -1.39 8.83
C TYR A 31 -4.02 -0.60 7.86
N GLY A 32 -3.57 0.59 8.25
CA GLY A 32 -2.64 1.38 7.45
C GLY A 32 -1.36 0.60 7.14
N ALA A 33 -0.74 -0.03 8.14
CA ALA A 33 0.45 -0.84 7.96
C ALA A 33 0.21 -2.06 7.05
N VAL A 34 -0.87 -2.83 7.28
CA VAL A 34 -1.20 -4.02 6.49
C VAL A 34 -1.43 -3.66 5.03
N TYR A 35 -2.27 -2.66 4.75
CA TYR A 35 -2.54 -2.23 3.37
C TYR A 35 -1.32 -1.57 2.73
N GLY A 36 -0.52 -0.82 3.50
CA GLY A 36 0.73 -0.23 3.04
C GLY A 36 1.72 -1.28 2.55
N ILE A 37 1.96 -2.32 3.36
CA ILE A 37 2.85 -3.43 2.98
C ILE A 37 2.28 -4.17 1.76
N PHE A 38 0.99 -4.49 1.75
CA PHE A 38 0.35 -5.17 0.63
C PHE A 38 0.54 -4.42 -0.70
N PHE A 39 0.28 -3.11 -0.71
CA PHE A 39 0.49 -2.30 -1.90
C PHE A 39 1.97 -2.12 -2.25
N ALA A 40 2.87 -2.03 -1.26
CA ALA A 40 4.30 -1.97 -1.51
C ALA A 40 4.79 -3.21 -2.26
N VAL A 41 4.34 -4.40 -1.84
CA VAL A 41 4.65 -5.67 -2.50
C VAL A 41 4.14 -5.68 -3.95
N ILE A 42 2.89 -5.26 -4.18
CA ILE A 42 2.35 -5.11 -5.53
C ILE A 42 3.21 -4.13 -6.35
N GLY A 43 3.57 -2.98 -5.78
CA GLY A 43 4.40 -1.97 -6.43
C GLY A 43 5.79 -2.48 -6.81
N VAL A 44 6.41 -3.34 -5.98
CA VAL A 44 7.68 -4.02 -6.33
C VAL A 44 7.48 -4.98 -7.49
N ILE A 45 6.42 -5.79 -7.48
CA ILE A 45 6.12 -6.72 -8.58
C ILE A 45 5.90 -5.94 -9.88
N VAL A 46 5.09 -4.89 -9.86
CA VAL A 46 4.86 -4.01 -11.01
C VAL A 46 6.18 -3.39 -11.50
N GLN A 47 7.03 -2.93 -10.58
CA GLN A 47 8.32 -2.35 -10.94
C GLN A 47 9.24 -3.40 -11.60
N ILE A 48 9.28 -4.64 -11.10
CA ILE A 48 10.04 -5.74 -11.71
C ILE A 48 9.52 -6.05 -13.11
N VAL A 49 8.20 -6.12 -13.29
CA VAL A 49 7.56 -6.37 -14.59
C VAL A 49 7.98 -5.28 -15.58
N ILE A 50 7.83 -4.00 -15.22
CA ILE A 50 8.22 -2.88 -16.09
C ILE A 50 9.68 -2.99 -16.53
N ILE A 51 10.59 -3.24 -15.58
CA ILE A 51 12.03 -3.38 -15.84
C ILE A 51 12.30 -4.62 -16.71
N ARG A 52 11.64 -5.75 -16.45
CA ARG A 52 11.90 -7.02 -17.14
C ARG A 52 11.37 -7.04 -18.56
N PHE A 53 10.26 -6.38 -18.83
CA PHE A 53 9.65 -6.32 -20.16
C PHE A 53 10.13 -5.11 -20.98
N GLY A 54 11.14 -4.38 -20.51
CA GLY A 54 11.79 -3.30 -21.26
C GLY A 54 10.93 -2.05 -21.42
N PHE A 55 9.96 -1.83 -20.53
CA PHE A 55 9.13 -0.63 -20.54
C PHE A 55 9.84 0.60 -19.94
N MET A 56 11.06 0.45 -19.43
CA MET A 56 11.98 1.50 -18.97
C MET A 56 13.43 1.06 -19.09
#